data_AF-A0AA38FEL3-F1
#
_entry.id   AF-A0AA38FEL3-F1
#
_cell.length_a   1.000
_cell.length_b   1.000
_cell.length_c   1.000
_cell.angle_alpha   90.00
_cell.angle_beta   90.00
_cell.angle_gamma   90.00
#
_symmetry.space_group_name_H-M   'P 1'
#
loop_
_entity.id
_entity.type
_entity.pdbx_description
1 polymer ?
#
loop_
_entity_poly.entity_id
_entity_poly.type
_entity_poly.pdbx_seq_one_letter_code
_entity_poly.pdbx_strand_id
1 'polypeptide(L)'
;MHSFGYRANALLTFAVTILAIMCVMASLSDNLNSPSPHAQIDVLNVNWFLRHPNGNDEASLTLNISADLQSLFTWNTKQVFVFVAAEYETKKNSLNQVSLWDGIIPAKENAKFWIHTTNKYSFMDQ
;
A
#
# COMPACT_ATOMS: atom_id res chain seq x y z
N MET A 1 24.16 43.68 -28.59
CA MET A 1 23.96 42.48 -29.43
C MET A 1 23.38 41.37 -28.58
N HIS A 2 22.11 41.00 -28.76
CA HIS A 2 21.58 39.77 -28.14
C HIS A 2 22.14 38.58 -28.91
N SER A 3 23.27 38.04 -28.43
CA SER A 3 23.81 36.79 -28.95
C SER A 3 22.77 35.66 -28.79
N PHE A 4 22.76 34.74 -29.74
CA PHE A 4 21.91 33.54 -29.70
C PHE A 4 22.01 32.82 -28.34
N GLY A 5 23.22 32.73 -27.77
CA GLY A 5 23.45 32.12 -26.45
C GLY A 5 22.73 32.83 -25.29
N TYR A 6 22.60 34.16 -25.34
CA TYR A 6 21.93 34.92 -24.28
C TYR A 6 20.41 34.70 -24.29
N ARG A 7 19.82 34.55 -25.49
CA ARG A 7 18.40 34.21 -25.65
C ARG A 7 18.12 32.77 -25.23
N ALA A 8 19.01 31.84 -25.57
CA ALA A 8 18.93 30.45 -25.13
C ALA A 8 19.03 30.33 -23.60
N ASN A 9 19.95 31.07 -22.97
CA ASN A 9 20.10 31.09 -21.52
C ASN A 9 18.84 31.65 -20.81
N ALA A 10 18.22 32.69 -21.36
CA ALA A 10 16.97 33.24 -20.82
C ALA A 10 15.82 32.23 -20.89
N LEU A 11 15.66 31.53 -22.01
CA LEU A 11 14.65 30.49 -22.17
C LEU A 11 14.89 29.31 -21.22
N LEU A 12 16.14 28.87 -21.09
CA LEU A 12 16.51 27.76 -20.21
C LEU A 12 16.27 28.13 -18.74
N THR A 13 16.72 29.31 -18.32
CA THR A 13 16.51 29.78 -16.95
C THR A 13 15.02 29.88 -16.64
N PHE A 14 14.21 30.40 -17.56
CA PHE A 14 12.76 30.45 -17.41
C PHE A 14 12.14 29.06 -17.27
N ALA A 15 12.50 28.11 -18.13
CA ALA A 15 12.00 26.74 -18.06
C ALA A 15 12.37 26.06 -16.72
N VAL A 16 13.61 26.21 -16.26
CA VAL A 16 14.08 25.66 -14.98
C VAL A 16 13.36 26.31 -13.80
N THR A 17 13.09 27.62 -13.84
CA THR A 17 12.34 28.29 -12.76
C THR A 17 10.90 27.81 -12.67
N ILE A 18 10.20 27.61 -13.80
CA ILE A 18 8.85 27.05 -13.81
C ILE A 18 8.87 25.64 -13.23
N LEU A 19 9.84 24.82 -13.66
CA LEU A 19 9.98 23.45 -13.15
C LEU A 19 10.24 23.42 -11.64
N ALA A 20 11.11 24.30 -11.14
CA ALA A 20 11.37 24.43 -9.71
C ALA A 20 10.09 24.81 -8.93
N ILE A 21 9.29 25.76 -9.44
CA ILE A 21 8.02 26.14 -8.80
C ILE A 21 7.03 24.98 -8.81
N MET A 22 6.91 24.24 -9.91
CA MET A 22 6.05 23.04 -9.97
C MET A 22 6.48 21.97 -8.97
N CYS A 23 7.80 21.73 -8.82
CA CYS A 23 8.31 20.79 -7.82
C CYS A 23 7.99 21.23 -6.39
N VAL A 24 8.09 22.53 -6.09
CA VAL A 24 7.74 23.08 -4.78
C VAL A 24 6.25 22.91 -4.49
N MET A 25 5.38 23.24 -5.45
CA MET A 25 3.92 23.06 -5.31
C MET A 25 3.54 21.59 -5.13
N ALA A 26 4.16 20.69 -5.91
CA ALA A 26 3.97 19.25 -5.78
C ALA A 26 4.30 18.76 -4.35
N SER A 27 5.46 19.16 -3.83
CA SER A 27 5.90 18.78 -2.48
C SER A 27 5.01 19.35 -1.37
N LEU A 28 4.53 20.58 -1.52
CA LEU A 28 3.59 21.20 -0.57
C LEU A 28 2.23 20.50 -0.59
N SER A 29 1.74 20.14 -1.76
CA SER A 29 0.46 19.44 -1.94
C SER A 29 0.42 18.11 -1.16
N ASP A 30 1.51 17.34 -1.18
CA ASP A 30 1.61 16.07 -0.46
C ASP A 30 1.55 16.25 1.07
N ASN A 31 2.05 17.38 1.60
CA ASN A 31 1.99 17.68 3.04
C ASN A 31 0.60 18.12 3.50
N LEU A 32 -0.24 18.64 2.60
CA LEU A 32 -1.60 19.07 2.92
C LEU A 32 -2.62 17.93 2.88
N ASN A 33 -2.28 16.81 2.24
CA ASN A 33 -3.16 15.66 2.18
C ASN A 33 -3.02 14.82 3.46
N SER A 34 -4.01 14.87 4.35
CA SER A 34 -4.10 13.98 5.51
C SER A 34 -4.97 12.76 5.16
N PRO A 35 -4.38 11.58 4.90
CA PRO A 35 -5.15 10.41 4.54
C PRO A 35 -5.88 9.83 5.75
N SER A 36 -7.18 9.54 5.60
CA SER A 36 -7.98 8.82 6.58
C SER A 36 -8.52 7.52 5.95
N PRO A 37 -7.68 6.49 5.78
CA PRO A 37 -8.14 5.19 5.27
C PRO A 37 -8.94 4.45 6.35
N HIS A 38 -9.93 3.68 5.92
CA HIS A 38 -10.68 2.80 6.81
C HIS A 38 -10.59 1.36 6.30
N ALA A 39 -10.27 0.42 7.17
CA ALA A 39 -10.23 -1.00 6.84
C ALA A 39 -10.78 -1.81 7.99
N GLN A 40 -11.64 -2.77 7.67
CA GLN A 40 -12.19 -3.73 8.60
C GLN A 40 -12.02 -5.13 8.01
N ILE A 41 -11.52 -6.04 8.85
CA ILE A 41 -11.23 -7.42 8.49
C ILE A 41 -11.96 -8.31 9.49
N ASP A 42 -12.84 -9.17 9.00
CA ASP A 42 -13.52 -10.17 9.80
C ASP A 42 -13.04 -11.57 9.40
N VAL A 43 -12.67 -12.37 10.40
CA VAL A 43 -12.35 -13.79 10.18
C VAL A 43 -13.66 -14.57 10.24
N LEU A 44 -14.08 -15.12 9.10
CA LEU A 44 -15.37 -15.79 8.99
C LEU A 44 -15.29 -17.26 9.39
N ASN A 45 -14.24 -17.96 8.95
CA ASN A 45 -14.10 -19.40 9.20
C ASN A 45 -12.63 -19.82 9.22
N VAL A 46 -12.34 -20.86 10.00
CA VAL A 46 -11.09 -21.61 9.95
C VAL A 46 -11.36 -22.89 9.15
N ASN A 47 -10.95 -22.89 7.89
CA ASN A 47 -11.31 -23.97 6.97
C ASN A 47 -10.67 -25.29 7.38
N TRP A 48 -9.39 -25.24 7.75
CA TRP A 48 -8.66 -26.38 8.27
C TRP A 48 -7.44 -25.93 9.06
N PHE A 49 -7.03 -26.78 9.98
CA PHE A 49 -5.85 -26.64 10.79
C PHE A 49 -5.09 -27.97 10.75
N LEU A 50 -3.86 -27.93 10.22
CA LEU A 50 -3.03 -29.11 10.03
C LEU A 50 -1.71 -28.92 10.75
N ARG A 51 -1.38 -29.87 11.62
CA ARG A 51 -0.04 -29.97 12.22
C ARG A 51 0.85 -30.81 11.32
N HIS A 52 1.88 -30.22 10.75
CA HIS A 52 2.86 -30.97 9.98
C HIS A 52 3.67 -31.89 10.90
N PRO A 53 4.07 -33.09 10.44
CA PRO A 53 4.97 -33.98 11.19
C PRO A 53 6.28 -33.30 11.57
N ASN A 54 6.66 -32.27 10.81
CA ASN A 54 7.87 -31.48 10.95
C ASN A 54 7.78 -30.44 12.09
N GLY A 55 6.60 -30.33 12.74
CA GLY A 55 6.37 -29.49 13.92
C GLY A 55 5.64 -28.17 13.66
N ASN A 56 5.51 -27.75 12.40
CA ASN A 56 4.85 -26.49 12.04
C ASN A 56 3.34 -26.69 11.95
N ASP A 57 2.58 -25.79 12.56
CA ASP A 57 1.13 -25.75 12.43
C ASP A 57 0.76 -24.83 11.27
N GLU A 58 -0.13 -25.31 10.42
CA GLU A 58 -0.62 -24.61 9.24
C GLU A 58 -2.14 -24.42 9.35
N ALA A 59 -2.61 -23.19 9.16
CA ALA A 59 -4.02 -22.87 9.14
C ALA A 59 -4.44 -22.26 7.80
N SER A 60 -5.64 -22.62 7.36
CA SER A 60 -6.35 -21.89 6.30
C SER A 60 -7.55 -21.16 6.87
N LEU A 61 -7.63 -19.87 6.57
CA LEU A 61 -8.63 -18.94 7.08
C LEU A 61 -9.43 -18.38 5.91
N THR A 62 -10.74 -18.26 6.11
CA THR A 62 -11.62 -17.48 5.24
C THR A 62 -11.82 -16.10 5.85
N LEU A 63 -11.44 -15.08 5.09
CA LEU A 63 -11.43 -13.68 5.50
C LEU A 63 -12.48 -12.89 4.73
N ASN A 64 -13.09 -11.94 5.43
CA ASN A 64 -13.90 -10.89 4.85
C ASN A 64 -13.16 -9.57 5.01
N ILE A 65 -12.74 -8.97 3.90
CA ILE A 65 -11.96 -7.73 3.92
C ILE A 65 -12.82 -6.64 3.30
N SER A 66 -13.10 -5.61 4.09
CA SER A 66 -13.76 -4.39 3.66
C SER A 66 -12.79 -3.23 3.86
N ALA A 67 -12.54 -2.45 2.81
CA ALA A 67 -11.62 -1.33 2.91
C ALA A 67 -12.08 -0.15 2.05
N ASP A 68 -11.93 1.05 2.60
CA ASP A 68 -12.06 2.32 1.91
C ASP A 68 -10.72 3.05 1.97
N LEU A 69 -9.96 2.91 0.89
CA LEU A 69 -8.60 3.43 0.73
C LEU A 69 -8.54 4.60 -0.24
N GLN A 70 -9.69 5.16 -0.61
CA GLN A 70 -9.78 6.25 -1.57
C GLN A 70 -8.98 7.49 -1.16
N SER A 71 -8.82 7.71 0.16
CA SER A 71 -8.04 8.81 0.74
C SER A 71 -6.53 8.69 0.53
N LEU A 72 -6.02 7.50 0.19
CA LEU A 72 -4.60 7.26 -0.13
C LEU A 72 -4.24 7.70 -1.56
N PHE A 73 -5.24 7.85 -2.43
CA PHE A 73 -5.04 8.28 -3.81
C PHE A 73 -4.99 9.80 -3.91
N THR A 74 -3.78 10.31 -4.16
CA THR A 74 -3.50 11.71 -4.49
C THR A 74 -3.27 11.88 -5.99
N TRP A 75 -3.00 13.11 -6.42
CA TRP A 75 -2.58 13.41 -7.80
C TRP A 75 -1.27 12.70 -8.20
N ASN A 76 -0.42 12.33 -7.23
CA ASN A 76 0.88 11.67 -7.45
C ASN A 76 0.84 10.15 -7.19
N THR A 77 -0.21 9.63 -6.53
CA THR A 77 -0.33 8.21 -6.20
C THR A 77 -0.70 7.40 -7.45
N LYS A 78 0.23 6.59 -7.98
CA LYS A 78 -0.01 5.73 -9.14
C LYS A 78 -0.73 4.43 -8.80
N GLN A 79 -0.35 3.78 -7.70
CA GLN A 79 -0.89 2.51 -7.27
C GLN A 79 -0.73 2.35 -5.76
N VAL A 80 -1.60 1.58 -5.14
CA VAL A 80 -1.53 1.25 -3.71
C VAL A 80 -1.35 -0.26 -3.57
N PHE A 81 -0.32 -0.68 -2.84
CA PHE A 81 -0.13 -2.07 -2.44
C PHE A 81 -0.72 -2.27 -1.06
N VAL A 82 -1.58 -3.27 -0.93
CA VAL A 82 -2.22 -3.63 0.32
C VAL A 82 -1.92 -5.07 0.65
N PHE A 83 -1.74 -5.36 1.93
CA PHE A 83 -1.61 -6.72 2.40
C PHE A 83 -2.22 -6.84 3.79
N VAL A 84 -2.68 -8.04 4.11
CA VAL A 84 -3.18 -8.42 5.43
C VAL A 84 -2.11 -9.29 6.08
N ALA A 85 -1.63 -8.88 7.25
CA ALA A 85 -0.69 -9.64 8.03
C ALA A 85 -1.34 -10.14 9.33
N ALA A 86 -1.07 -11.39 9.68
CA ALA A 86 -1.32 -11.92 11.01
C ALA A 86 -0.06 -11.74 11.85
N GLU A 87 -0.21 -11.05 12.98
CA GLU A 87 0.84 -10.84 13.95
C GLU A 87 0.52 -11.61 15.23
N TYR A 88 1.50 -12.35 15.74
CA TYR A 88 1.34 -13.16 16.94
C TYR A 88 2.67 -13.27 17.69
N GLU A 89 2.57 -13.52 18.99
CA GLU A 89 3.72 -13.67 19.88
C GLU A 89 3.89 -15.14 20.30
N THR A 90 5.13 -15.59 20.39
CA THR A 90 5.46 -16.92 20.91
C THR A 90 6.50 -16.80 22.02
N LYS A 91 6.71 -17.88 22.79
CA LYS A 91 7.76 -17.90 23.83
C LYS A 91 9.17 -17.70 23.26
N LYS A 92 9.37 -17.98 21.98
CA LYS A 92 10.67 -17.87 21.29
C LYS A 92 10.85 -16.51 20.62
N ASN A 93 9.78 -15.89 20.14
CA ASN A 93 9.83 -14.64 19.40
C ASN A 93 8.71 -13.69 19.83
N SER A 94 9.08 -12.45 20.12
CA SER A 94 8.15 -11.38 20.51
C SER A 94 7.30 -10.85 19.36
N LEU A 95 7.68 -11.07 18.10
CA LEU A 95 6.88 -10.66 16.94
C LEU A 95 7.09 -11.64 15.78
N ASN A 96 6.07 -12.46 15.53
CA ASN A 96 5.95 -13.25 14.30
C ASN A 96 4.89 -12.58 13.41
N GLN A 97 5.25 -12.27 12.16
CA GLN A 97 4.36 -11.65 11.18
C GLN A 97 4.29 -12.50 9.92
N VAL A 98 3.08 -12.91 9.53
CA VAL A 98 2.82 -13.69 8.32
C VAL A 98 1.82 -12.97 7.44
N SER A 99 2.17 -12.71 6.18
CA SER A 99 1.21 -12.18 5.20
C SER A 99 0.19 -13.26 4.85
N LEU A 100 -1.10 -12.95 4.92
CA LEU A 100 -2.21 -13.85 4.59
C LEU A 100 -2.77 -13.58 3.19
N TRP A 101 -2.78 -12.31 2.78
CA TRP A 101 -3.35 -11.86 1.51
C TRP A 101 -2.68 -10.57 1.07
N ASP A 102 -2.53 -10.37 -0.23
CA ASP A 102 -2.00 -9.17 -0.85
C ASP A 102 -2.82 -8.78 -2.09
N GLY A 103 -2.84 -7.49 -2.38
CA GLY A 103 -3.53 -6.92 -3.53
C GLY A 103 -2.88 -5.63 -4.00
N ILE A 104 -3.04 -5.37 -5.30
CA ILE A 104 -2.60 -4.13 -5.94
C ILE A 104 -3.84 -3.38 -6.40
N ILE A 105 -4.01 -2.15 -5.93
CA ILE A 105 -5.11 -1.29 -6.30
C ILE A 105 -4.56 -0.27 -7.31
N PRO A 106 -4.92 -0.39 -8.61
CA PRO A 106 -4.33 0.42 -9.66
C PRO A 106 -4.93 1.83 -9.74
N ALA A 107 -6.14 2.04 -9.23
CA ALA A 107 -6.86 3.31 -9.37
C ALA A 107 -7.80 3.57 -8.20
N LYS A 108 -8.08 4.86 -7.95
CA LYS A 108 -8.94 5.34 -6.86
C LYS A 108 -10.36 4.77 -6.91
N GLU A 109 -10.89 4.58 -8.10
CA GLU A 109 -12.20 3.95 -8.35
C GLU A 109 -12.30 2.53 -7.77
N ASN A 110 -11.20 1.80 -7.73
CA ASN A 110 -11.12 0.44 -7.18
C ASN A 110 -10.68 0.41 -5.70
N ALA A 111 -10.44 1.58 -5.09
CA ALA A 111 -9.88 1.67 -3.74
C ALA A 111 -10.91 1.46 -2.63
N LYS A 112 -12.19 1.40 -2.98
CA LYS A 112 -13.27 0.99 -2.09
C LYS A 112 -13.76 -0.37 -2.54
N PHE A 113 -13.49 -1.39 -1.74
CA PHE A 113 -13.80 -2.76 -2.10
C PHE A 113 -14.22 -3.59 -0.89
N TRP A 114 -14.93 -4.65 -1.22
CA TRP A 114 -15.34 -5.69 -0.30
C TRP A 114 -15.03 -7.03 -0.96
N ILE A 115 -14.21 -7.84 -0.32
CA ILE A 115 -13.80 -9.15 -0.85
C ILE A 115 -13.98 -10.24 0.20
N HIS A 116 -14.49 -11.37 -0.27
CA HIS A 116 -14.56 -12.61 0.47
C HIS A 116 -13.53 -13.57 -0.13
N THR A 117 -12.47 -13.88 0.62
CA THR A 117 -11.36 -14.67 0.09
C THR A 117 -10.74 -15.55 1.15
N THR A 118 -10.16 -16.66 0.73
CA THR A 118 -9.30 -17.49 1.59
C THR A 118 -7.90 -16.92 1.63
N ASN A 119 -7.13 -17.21 2.68
CA ASN A 119 -5.73 -16.84 2.75
C ASN A 119 -4.97 -17.35 1.51
N LYS A 120 -4.28 -16.44 0.82
CA LYS A 120 -3.46 -16.75 -0.37
C LYS A 120 -2.14 -17.38 0.04
N TYR A 121 -1.58 -16.92 1.15
CA TYR A 121 -0.37 -17.45 1.74
C TYR A 121 -0.72 -18.27 2.98
N SER A 122 -0.01 -19.37 3.13
CA SER A 122 -0.20 -20.31 4.22
C SER A 122 0.12 -19.66 5.56
N PHE A 123 -0.79 -19.79 6.54
CA PHE A 123 -0.55 -19.28 7.89
C PHE A 123 0.22 -20.34 8.68
N MET A 124 1.56 -20.25 8.62
CA MET A 124 2.46 -21.17 9.31
C MET A 124 3.06 -20.53 10.56
N ASP A 125 3.08 -21.30 11.66
CA ASP A 125 3.87 -20.98 12.84
C ASP A 125 5.36 -21.34 12.62
N GLN A 126 6.27 -20.45 13.04
CA GLN A 126 7.74 -20.62 12.93
C GLN A 126 8.40 -20.80 14.30
#